data_AF-A0A9P7G825-F1
#
_entry.id   AF-A0A9P7G825-F1
#
_cell.length_a   1.000
_cell.length_b   1.000
_cell.length_c   1.000
_cell.angle_alpha   90.00
_cell.angle_beta   90.00
_cell.angle_gamma   90.00
#
_symmetry.space_group_name_H-M   'P 1'
#
loop_
_entity.id
_entity.type
_entity.pdbx_description
1 polymer ?
#
loop_
_entity_poly.entity_id
_entity_poly.type
_entity_poly.pdbx_seq_one_letter_code
_entity_poly.pdbx_strand_id
1 'polypeptide(L)'
;MSRPVSTVNGTSVKIVIPPGWTGIVTAVTRKTYNQLVTCDHDDGRNPQTSLFSNKWQTPNVAMLDTSNNAAQLGIVPQADPVNLILQFYYSQTQSVAGTSLRADQYKSSQVNVLTILVEDAPANQQVSGDPQFDDMVVTVHCMKNQKSTTAPPIPDYNLANIQGDILPALPKALEYFYYFRITDVERFRKTFGEFIVPKITTAQNLAGLGPIKPPPPAPNPSVQFLGVNVGFTHLALELFDLTGDLHDDSFVKGQQQDSKSLGDAGTQRGDFWTPNWDPEYKTDIHGIFLITAYNDGVASKFVADLEEAFRYTANRMSLKKVVLHKGAPRADPEGRNDHFGYRGGMSNPQVRHVSFETPAQPEIRYPGSPIIPLGIIVMGYDGDEDKDKRPAWSKDGTFMVTRKLNNLVPEFDQFLLENGPKLFPKLAPQAAADRLGARLFGRWKDGTPTELSPDGPDKSISGDDKKINNFKFDQTKGQTRCPFASHMRKSNPRNDVSPVESVFKHFIRRHNMPYGPEVTAEERDGNGTIEERGLHVVCYASSIVRGFKFYQQAWYNDPDFPPNKPQVPGLDPIFGQTGEEYRSVHRYMTGTNPEDELQLMLFHKKFIDPRGGEYFFAPSISTLRDLIAKK
;
A
#
# COMPACT_ATOMS: atom_id res chain seq x y z
N MET A 1 26.67 18.32 -16.36
CA MET A 1 27.18 18.37 -14.96
C MET A 1 27.93 17.08 -14.70
N SER A 2 29.05 17.15 -13.97
CA SER A 2 29.83 15.97 -13.57
C SER A 2 29.01 15.04 -12.66
N ARG A 3 29.14 13.73 -12.89
CA ARG A 3 28.59 12.68 -12.03
C ARG A 3 29.56 12.43 -10.86
N PRO A 4 29.11 11.79 -9.75
CA PRO A 4 30.01 11.31 -8.73
C PRO A 4 31.05 10.35 -9.32
N VAL A 5 32.30 10.47 -8.88
CA VAL A 5 33.42 9.62 -9.34
C VAL A 5 34.06 8.99 -8.12
N SER A 6 34.43 7.72 -8.24
CA SER A 6 35.21 7.03 -7.22
C SER A 6 36.58 6.61 -7.73
N THR A 7 37.54 6.53 -6.83
CA THR A 7 38.88 6.04 -7.13
C THR A 7 39.37 5.24 -5.94
N VAL A 8 39.75 3.99 -6.19
CA VAL A 8 40.39 3.12 -5.20
C VAL A 8 41.89 3.36 -5.27
N ASN A 9 42.52 3.74 -4.16
CA ASN A 9 43.96 3.90 -4.05
C ASN A 9 44.48 3.09 -2.86
N GLY A 10 45.03 1.91 -3.17
CA GLY A 10 45.44 0.93 -2.17
C GLY A 10 44.27 0.51 -1.28
N THR A 11 44.35 0.90 -0.01
CA THR A 11 43.39 0.54 1.04
C THR A 11 42.38 1.67 1.32
N SER A 12 42.36 2.70 0.48
CA SER A 12 41.50 3.88 0.62
C SER A 12 40.60 4.04 -0.59
N VAL A 13 39.37 4.49 -0.37
CA VAL A 13 38.40 4.78 -1.43
C VAL A 13 38.07 6.25 -1.37
N LYS A 14 38.41 6.99 -2.42
CA LYS A 14 38.02 8.39 -2.58
C LYS A 14 36.73 8.46 -3.39
N ILE A 15 35.73 9.17 -2.91
CA ILE A 15 34.49 9.48 -3.63
C ILE A 15 34.36 10.99 -3.74
N VAL A 16 34.18 11.50 -4.95
CA VAL A 16 33.96 12.92 -5.22
C VAL A 16 32.48 13.13 -5.49
N ILE A 17 31.79 13.77 -4.55
CA ILE A 17 30.39 14.19 -4.68
C ILE A 17 30.37 15.56 -5.38
N PRO A 18 29.74 15.71 -6.55
CA PRO A 18 29.72 16.99 -7.27
C PRO A 18 28.88 18.06 -6.55
N PRO A 19 29.08 19.35 -6.86
CA PRO A 19 28.25 20.44 -6.35
C PRO A 19 26.75 20.17 -6.52
N GLY A 20 25.98 20.44 -5.48
CA GLY A 20 24.51 20.28 -5.51
C GLY A 20 23.99 18.85 -5.32
N TRP A 21 24.85 17.86 -5.10
CA TRP A 21 24.44 16.49 -4.77
C TRP A 21 24.41 16.26 -3.26
N THR A 22 23.42 15.50 -2.79
CA THR A 22 23.37 14.93 -1.43
C THR A 22 24.09 13.59 -1.43
N GLY A 23 24.81 13.28 -0.36
CA GLY A 23 25.39 11.96 -0.12
C GLY A 23 24.83 11.31 1.15
N ILE A 24 24.69 9.99 1.16
CA ILE A 24 24.44 9.21 2.39
C ILE A 24 25.44 8.06 2.41
N VAL A 25 26.21 7.95 3.49
CA VAL A 25 27.15 6.85 3.72
C VAL A 25 26.61 5.96 4.82
N THR A 26 26.47 4.66 4.54
CA THR A 26 26.16 3.61 5.53
C THR A 26 27.19 2.50 5.46
N ALA A 27 27.40 1.79 6.57
CA ALA A 27 28.32 0.67 6.64
C ALA A 27 27.67 -0.51 7.38
N VAL A 28 27.88 -1.73 6.86
CA VAL A 28 27.43 -2.99 7.46
C VAL A 28 28.60 -3.96 7.43
N THR A 29 28.92 -4.55 8.58
CA THR A 29 29.84 -5.68 8.62
C THR A 29 29.10 -6.98 8.30
N ARG A 30 29.75 -7.91 7.62
CA ARG A 30 29.28 -9.32 7.52
C ARG A 30 30.10 -10.28 8.39
N LYS A 31 30.98 -9.73 9.23
CA LYS A 31 31.94 -10.50 10.03
C LYS A 31 31.60 -10.45 11.51
N THR A 32 32.06 -11.48 12.22
CA THR A 32 31.87 -11.65 13.66
C THR A 32 32.96 -10.99 14.49
N TYR A 33 33.98 -10.40 13.85
CA TYR A 33 35.08 -9.70 14.51
C TYR A 33 35.01 -8.18 14.30
N ASN A 34 35.77 -7.41 15.06
CA ASN A 34 35.68 -5.94 15.02
C ASN A 34 36.23 -5.39 13.69
N GLN A 35 35.48 -4.47 13.10
CA GLN A 35 35.80 -3.73 11.89
C GLN A 35 35.46 -2.25 12.13
N LEU A 36 36.23 -1.36 11.51
CA LEU A 36 36.04 0.09 11.55
C LEU A 36 36.16 0.64 10.13
N VAL A 37 35.23 1.53 9.77
CA VAL A 37 35.32 2.40 8.60
C VAL A 37 35.49 3.83 9.07
N THR A 38 36.51 4.51 8.57
CA THR A 38 36.62 5.96 8.74
C THR A 38 36.18 6.64 7.46
N CYS A 39 35.44 7.74 7.58
CA CYS A 39 35.02 8.58 6.46
C CYS A 39 35.47 10.02 6.74
N ASP A 40 36.60 10.41 6.16
CA ASP A 40 37.06 11.79 6.19
C ASP A 40 36.32 12.60 5.13
N HIS A 41 35.75 13.73 5.52
CA HIS A 41 34.99 14.60 4.63
C HIS A 41 35.14 16.08 5.02
N ASP A 42 34.97 16.96 4.04
CA ASP A 42 34.95 18.41 4.26
C ASP A 42 33.70 18.98 3.59
N ASP A 43 32.76 19.45 4.41
CA ASP A 43 31.49 20.03 3.99
C ASP A 43 31.53 21.57 3.94
N GLY A 44 32.73 22.16 3.89
CA GLY A 44 32.93 23.61 3.81
C GLY A 44 32.84 24.34 5.15
N ARG A 45 32.65 23.61 6.27
CA ARG A 45 32.66 24.19 7.62
C ARG A 45 33.91 23.86 8.42
N ASN A 46 34.52 22.69 8.18
CA ASN A 46 35.86 22.22 8.61
C ASN A 46 36.01 20.71 8.24
N PRO A 47 37.24 20.17 8.08
CA PRO A 47 37.45 18.73 7.95
C PRO A 47 36.93 17.93 9.15
N GLN A 48 36.14 16.89 8.88
CA GLN A 48 35.57 15.98 9.89
C GLN A 48 35.85 14.51 9.54
N THR A 49 35.83 13.65 10.55
CA THR A 49 35.98 12.20 10.41
C THR A 49 34.82 11.49 11.11
N SER A 50 34.01 10.74 10.34
CA SER A 50 33.04 9.79 10.88
C SER A 50 33.66 8.41 11.06
N LEU A 51 33.27 7.70 12.11
CA LEU A 51 33.92 6.45 12.55
C LEU A 51 32.88 5.34 12.76
N PHE A 52 32.55 4.59 11.71
CA PHE A 52 31.57 3.51 11.79
C PHE A 52 32.21 2.23 12.33
N SER A 53 31.77 1.76 13.50
CA SER A 53 32.24 0.52 14.12
C SER A 53 31.09 -0.48 14.27
N ASN A 54 31.37 -1.76 14.07
CA ASN A 54 30.44 -2.82 14.45
C ASN A 54 30.56 -3.17 15.94
N LYS A 55 29.62 -3.98 16.44
CA LYS A 55 29.78 -4.71 17.70
C LYS A 55 30.36 -6.10 17.43
N TRP A 56 31.17 -6.59 18.36
CA TRP A 56 31.75 -7.93 18.32
C TRP A 56 30.64 -9.00 18.19
N GLN A 57 30.85 -10.00 17.33
CA GLN A 57 29.93 -11.11 17.06
C GLN A 57 28.52 -10.74 16.55
N THR A 58 28.32 -9.53 16.00
CA THR A 58 27.04 -9.13 15.39
C THR A 58 27.17 -8.85 13.89
N PRO A 59 27.28 -9.88 13.03
CA PRO A 59 27.30 -9.69 11.59
C PRO A 59 25.92 -9.22 11.08
N ASN A 60 25.91 -8.56 9.91
CA ASN A 60 24.72 -8.08 9.19
C ASN A 60 23.93 -6.96 9.90
N VAL A 61 24.54 -6.30 10.89
CA VAL A 61 23.99 -5.12 11.57
C VAL A 61 24.69 -3.87 11.07
N ALA A 62 23.95 -2.76 10.96
CA ALA A 62 24.51 -1.46 10.65
C ALA A 62 25.60 -1.08 11.68
N MET A 63 26.75 -0.66 11.16
CA MET A 63 27.82 -0.09 11.96
C MET A 63 27.40 1.31 12.40
N LEU A 64 27.70 1.66 13.65
CA LEU A 64 27.31 2.94 14.23
C LEU A 64 28.53 3.85 14.32
N ASP A 65 28.33 5.15 14.06
CA ASP A 65 29.35 6.15 14.27
C ASP A 65 29.65 6.26 15.78
N THR A 66 30.92 6.06 16.16
CA THR A 66 31.35 6.02 17.56
C THR A 66 31.15 7.33 18.33
N SER A 67 30.98 8.47 17.63
CA SER A 67 30.81 9.79 18.27
C SER A 67 29.37 10.11 18.63
N ASN A 68 28.40 9.64 17.84
CA ASN A 68 27.01 10.06 17.91
C ASN A 68 25.98 8.91 17.81
N ASN A 69 26.45 7.66 17.69
CA ASN A 69 25.66 6.45 17.49
C ASN A 69 24.74 6.45 16.26
N ALA A 70 24.99 7.31 15.26
CA ALA A 70 24.24 7.32 14.02
C ALA A 70 24.65 6.14 13.12
N ALA A 71 23.67 5.49 12.50
CA ALA A 71 23.91 4.41 11.52
C ALA A 71 24.26 4.92 10.11
N GLN A 72 24.25 6.24 9.90
CA GLN A 72 24.50 6.87 8.61
C GLN A 72 25.16 8.25 8.77
N LEU A 73 25.98 8.62 7.79
CA LEU A 73 26.50 9.98 7.62
C LEU A 73 25.78 10.63 6.44
N GLY A 74 25.11 11.75 6.70
CA GLY A 74 24.49 12.57 5.66
C GLY A 74 25.43 13.69 5.20
N ILE A 75 25.65 13.79 3.90
CA ILE A 75 26.39 14.87 3.25
C ILE A 75 25.37 15.80 2.60
N VAL A 76 25.25 17.02 3.13
CA VAL A 76 24.37 18.03 2.55
C VAL A 76 24.98 18.62 1.27
N PRO A 77 24.16 19.08 0.30
CA PRO A 77 24.68 19.66 -0.93
C PRO A 77 25.53 20.90 -0.71
N GLN A 78 26.72 20.91 -1.29
CA GLN A 78 27.66 22.03 -1.25
C GLN A 78 27.77 22.76 -2.59
N ALA A 79 28.30 23.99 -2.55
CA ALA A 79 28.63 24.78 -3.74
C ALA A 79 29.87 24.23 -4.46
N ASP A 80 30.79 23.63 -3.70
CA ASP A 80 32.00 22.99 -4.18
C ASP A 80 31.90 21.45 -4.07
N PRO A 81 32.69 20.67 -4.84
CA PRO A 81 32.69 19.22 -4.71
C PRO A 81 33.14 18.77 -3.31
N VAL A 82 32.44 17.78 -2.73
CA VAL A 82 32.82 17.18 -1.45
C VAL A 82 33.62 15.91 -1.70
N ASN A 83 34.80 15.81 -1.09
CA ASN A 83 35.60 14.60 -1.11
C ASN A 83 35.29 13.75 0.13
N LEU A 84 34.92 12.49 -0.09
CA LEU A 84 34.86 11.47 0.94
C LEU A 84 36.09 10.56 0.80
N ILE A 85 36.84 10.37 1.88
CA ILE A 85 37.98 9.45 1.91
C ILE A 85 37.66 8.36 2.93
N LEU A 86 37.39 7.16 2.41
CA LEU A 86 37.09 5.99 3.22
C LEU A 86 38.37 5.19 3.49
N GLN A 87 38.56 4.79 4.74
CA GLN A 87 39.62 3.85 5.14
C GLN A 87 39.05 2.75 6.02
N PHE A 88 39.67 1.57 5.98
CA PHE A 88 39.12 0.34 6.54
C PHE A 88 40.12 -0.35 7.45
N TYR A 89 39.62 -0.84 8.58
CA TYR A 89 40.42 -1.46 9.64
C TYR A 89 39.69 -2.68 10.21
N TYR A 90 40.44 -3.64 10.74
CA TYR A 90 39.86 -4.80 11.43
C TYR A 90 40.76 -5.36 12.53
N SER A 91 40.15 -6.08 13.47
CA SER A 91 40.86 -6.91 14.45
C SER A 91 40.04 -8.12 14.85
N GLN A 92 40.69 -9.28 14.92
CA GLN A 92 40.14 -10.52 15.49
C GLN A 92 40.32 -10.61 17.01
N THR A 93 40.85 -9.55 17.65
CA THR A 93 40.96 -9.47 19.11
C THR A 93 39.79 -8.64 19.64
N GLN A 94 38.93 -9.24 20.45
CA GLN A 94 37.70 -8.60 20.96
C GLN A 94 37.96 -7.25 21.67
N SER A 95 39.06 -7.13 22.41
CA SER A 95 39.42 -5.91 23.14
C SER A 95 39.89 -4.76 22.24
N VAL A 96 40.20 -5.03 20.97
CA VAL A 96 40.59 -4.01 19.98
C VAL A 96 39.35 -3.64 19.17
N ALA A 97 38.65 -2.60 19.60
CA ALA A 97 37.37 -2.15 19.05
C ALA A 97 37.30 -0.62 18.94
N GLY A 98 36.33 -0.10 18.18
CA GLY A 98 36.09 1.33 18.04
C GLY A 98 37.34 2.10 17.60
N THR A 99 37.66 3.22 18.25
CA THR A 99 38.78 4.09 17.86
C THR A 99 40.16 3.45 18.00
N SER A 100 40.32 2.42 18.84
CA SER A 100 41.60 1.70 18.99
C SER A 100 42.03 0.94 17.73
N LEU A 101 41.10 0.69 16.80
CA LEU A 101 41.39 0.09 15.49
C LEU A 101 42.13 1.02 14.52
N ARG A 102 42.23 2.33 14.81
CA ARG A 102 42.84 3.32 13.90
C ARG A 102 44.38 3.27 13.85
N ALA A 103 45.01 2.26 14.43
CA ALA A 103 46.45 2.06 14.32
C ALA A 103 46.81 1.39 12.99
N ASP A 104 47.96 1.76 12.39
CA ASP A 104 48.39 1.27 11.07
C ASP A 104 48.47 -0.26 10.98
N GLN A 105 48.78 -0.93 12.09
CA GLN A 105 48.84 -2.40 12.18
C GLN A 105 47.49 -3.11 11.96
N TYR A 106 46.36 -2.40 12.09
CA TYR A 106 45.01 -2.93 11.90
C TYR A 106 44.38 -2.51 10.56
N LYS A 107 45.12 -1.76 9.74
CA LYS A 107 44.65 -1.27 8.45
C LYS A 107 44.49 -2.44 7.48
N SER A 108 43.34 -2.54 6.83
CA SER A 108 43.07 -3.61 5.86
C SER A 108 44.04 -3.52 4.68
N SER A 109 44.61 -4.64 4.23
CA SER A 109 45.58 -4.68 3.12
C SER A 109 44.95 -4.77 1.73
N GLN A 110 43.65 -5.07 1.64
CA GLN A 110 42.86 -5.13 0.41
C GLN A 110 41.45 -4.59 0.68
N VAL A 111 40.85 -3.92 -0.31
CA VAL A 111 39.49 -3.37 -0.24
C VAL A 111 38.77 -3.68 -1.55
N ASN A 112 37.69 -4.46 -1.48
CA ASN A 112 36.79 -4.71 -2.61
C ASN A 112 35.55 -3.83 -2.48
N VAL A 113 35.39 -2.85 -3.37
CA VAL A 113 34.18 -2.02 -3.44
C VAL A 113 33.18 -2.71 -4.38
N LEU A 114 32.17 -3.38 -3.82
CA LEU A 114 31.20 -4.14 -4.63
C LEU A 114 30.29 -3.24 -5.49
N THR A 115 29.81 -2.10 -4.96
CA THR A 115 28.91 -1.19 -5.70
C THR A 115 28.95 0.24 -5.16
N ILE A 116 29.01 1.24 -6.04
CA ILE A 116 28.54 2.60 -5.76
C ILE A 116 27.31 2.80 -6.64
N LEU A 117 26.14 2.88 -6.01
CA LEU A 117 24.87 3.09 -6.72
C LEU A 117 24.75 4.58 -7.05
N VAL A 118 25.00 4.92 -8.31
CA VAL A 118 24.56 6.19 -8.91
C VAL A 118 23.34 5.83 -9.76
N GLU A 119 22.14 6.22 -9.33
CA GLU A 119 20.92 6.01 -10.11
C GLU A 119 20.96 6.87 -11.39
N ASP A 120 21.40 6.23 -12.47
CA ASP A 120 21.09 6.44 -13.88
C ASP A 120 21.94 5.43 -14.70
N ALA A 121 21.54 4.15 -14.72
CA ALA A 121 22.19 3.11 -15.52
C ALA A 121 21.25 2.59 -16.64
N PRO A 122 21.66 2.59 -17.92
CA PRO A 122 20.89 1.98 -19.01
C PRO A 122 20.84 0.44 -18.92
N ALA A 123 19.82 -0.13 -19.55
CA ALA A 123 19.39 -1.54 -19.45
C ALA A 123 20.41 -2.62 -19.91
N ASN A 124 21.59 -2.26 -20.39
CA ASN A 124 22.57 -3.22 -20.93
C ASN A 124 23.65 -3.68 -19.93
N GLN A 125 23.52 -3.37 -18.65
CA GLN A 125 24.41 -3.87 -17.60
C GLN A 125 23.63 -4.57 -16.49
N GLN A 126 23.11 -5.76 -16.79
CA GLN A 126 22.89 -6.80 -15.78
C GLN A 126 23.89 -7.91 -16.05
N VAL A 127 24.90 -8.03 -15.19
CA VAL A 127 25.81 -9.18 -15.23
C VAL A 127 25.15 -10.33 -14.48
N SER A 128 24.96 -11.44 -15.18
CA SER A 128 24.58 -12.73 -14.59
C SER A 128 25.76 -13.32 -13.80
N GLY A 129 25.47 -13.90 -12.63
CA GLY A 129 26.40 -14.67 -11.83
C GLY A 129 26.71 -14.04 -10.47
N ASP A 130 26.12 -14.61 -9.42
CA ASP A 130 26.52 -14.37 -8.03
C ASP A 130 28.04 -14.51 -7.82
N PRO A 131 28.67 -13.63 -7.03
CA PRO A 131 29.88 -13.96 -6.31
C PRO A 131 29.58 -14.28 -4.84
N GLN A 132 29.93 -15.49 -4.43
CA GLN A 132 30.13 -15.86 -3.03
C GLN A 132 31.43 -15.20 -2.49
N PHE A 133 31.38 -14.73 -1.23
CA PHE A 133 32.48 -14.48 -0.25
C PHE A 133 33.11 -13.06 -0.06
N ASP A 134 33.35 -12.79 1.23
CA ASP A 134 34.19 -11.83 2.01
C ASP A 134 33.98 -10.29 2.08
N ASP A 135 33.78 -9.85 3.34
CA ASP A 135 34.08 -8.55 3.97
C ASP A 135 33.19 -7.29 3.75
N MET A 136 33.17 -6.46 4.80
CA MET A 136 32.39 -5.24 5.05
C MET A 136 31.82 -4.48 3.83
N VAL A 137 30.51 -4.16 3.87
CA VAL A 137 29.78 -3.42 2.82
C VAL A 137 29.61 -1.96 3.25
N VAL A 138 30.11 -1.03 2.44
CA VAL A 138 29.83 0.41 2.59
C VAL A 138 29.05 0.90 1.39
N THR A 139 27.87 1.46 1.65
CA THR A 139 27.00 1.99 0.60
C THR A 139 27.05 3.51 0.65
N VAL A 140 27.38 4.13 -0.49
CA VAL A 140 27.37 5.59 -0.66
C VAL A 140 26.32 5.97 -1.70
N HIS A 141 25.18 6.47 -1.23
CA HIS A 141 24.09 6.93 -2.08
C HIS A 141 24.29 8.41 -2.41
N CYS A 142 24.48 8.73 -3.68
CA CYS A 142 24.58 10.11 -4.15
C CYS A 142 23.31 10.49 -4.91
N MET A 143 22.51 11.41 -4.39
CA MET A 143 21.28 11.90 -5.01
C MET A 143 21.47 13.34 -5.47
N LYS A 144 21.14 13.66 -6.71
CA LYS A 144 21.20 15.03 -7.18
C LYS A 144 20.02 15.81 -6.60
N ASN A 145 20.29 16.79 -5.73
CA ASN A 145 19.22 17.66 -5.28
C ASN A 145 18.88 18.62 -6.42
N GLN A 146 17.68 18.46 -6.99
CA GLN A 146 17.07 19.57 -7.70
C GLN A 146 16.76 20.67 -6.68
N LYS A 147 17.65 21.66 -6.54
CA LYS A 147 17.30 22.94 -5.92
C LYS A 147 16.22 23.59 -6.77
N SER A 148 14.97 23.28 -6.46
CA SER A 148 13.80 24.04 -6.89
C SER A 148 13.73 25.27 -5.98
N THR A 149 14.47 26.33 -6.33
CA THR A 149 14.34 27.67 -5.73
C THR A 149 13.14 28.46 -6.30
N THR A 150 12.37 27.81 -7.15
CA THR A 150 11.00 28.15 -7.52
C THR A 150 10.18 26.93 -7.17
N ALA A 151 9.05 27.05 -6.47
CA ALA A 151 8.10 25.94 -6.34
C ALA A 151 7.99 25.24 -7.71
N PRO A 152 8.08 23.91 -7.81
CA PRO A 152 7.91 23.24 -9.09
C PRO A 152 6.66 23.81 -9.74
N PRO A 153 6.66 24.14 -11.04
CA PRO A 153 5.42 24.55 -11.69
C PRO A 153 4.37 23.51 -11.32
N ILE A 154 3.20 23.97 -10.86
CA ILE A 154 2.07 23.11 -10.50
C ILE A 154 1.94 22.10 -11.64
N PRO A 155 2.13 20.80 -11.39
CA PRO A 155 2.03 19.82 -12.46
C PRO A 155 0.66 19.95 -13.10
N ASP A 156 0.63 20.11 -14.43
CA ASP A 156 -0.62 20.20 -15.18
C ASP A 156 -1.22 18.80 -15.30
N TYR A 157 -1.89 18.37 -14.22
CA TYR A 157 -2.61 17.11 -14.19
C TYR A 157 -3.89 17.25 -15.00
N ASN A 158 -4.09 16.37 -15.99
CA ASN A 158 -5.28 16.41 -16.83
C ASN A 158 -6.50 15.78 -16.12
N LEU A 159 -7.02 16.46 -15.09
CA LEU A 159 -8.13 15.97 -14.26
C LEU A 159 -9.42 15.73 -15.05
N ALA A 160 -9.60 16.40 -16.20
CA ALA A 160 -10.73 16.18 -17.09
C ALA A 160 -10.63 14.84 -17.85
N ASN A 161 -9.43 14.25 -17.91
CA ASN A 161 -9.17 12.98 -18.58
C ASN A 161 -9.06 11.79 -17.62
N ILE A 162 -9.04 12.04 -16.30
CA ILE A 162 -8.93 11.02 -15.25
C ILE A 162 -10.34 10.72 -14.70
N GLN A 163 -10.67 9.43 -14.56
CA GLN A 163 -11.92 9.00 -13.93
C GLN A 163 -11.95 9.38 -12.43
N GLY A 164 -13.10 9.89 -11.97
CA GLY A 164 -13.22 10.59 -10.68
C GLY A 164 -13.12 9.71 -9.43
N ASP A 165 -13.41 8.42 -9.52
CA ASP A 165 -13.23 7.52 -8.39
C ASP A 165 -11.75 7.34 -8.07
N ILE A 166 -10.85 7.46 -9.04
CA ILE A 166 -9.41 7.30 -8.83
C ILE A 166 -8.92 8.32 -7.79
N LEU A 167 -9.17 9.62 -8.04
CA LEU A 167 -8.84 10.77 -7.17
C LEU A 167 -9.77 11.94 -7.57
N PRO A 168 -10.56 12.55 -6.65
CA PRO A 168 -10.60 12.39 -5.19
C PRO A 168 -11.53 11.31 -4.62
N ALA A 169 -12.05 10.36 -5.41
CA ALA A 169 -13.11 9.39 -5.08
C ALA A 169 -14.53 9.92 -5.33
N LEU A 170 -15.40 9.05 -5.85
CA LEU A 170 -16.80 9.39 -6.06
C LEU A 170 -17.51 9.54 -4.70
N PRO A 171 -18.25 10.64 -4.47
CA PRO A 171 -19.15 10.76 -3.31
C PRO A 171 -20.19 9.65 -3.32
N LYS A 172 -20.36 8.96 -2.18
CA LYS A 172 -21.26 7.81 -2.09
C LYS A 172 -21.87 7.62 -0.71
N ALA A 173 -23.15 7.26 -0.70
CA ALA A 173 -23.81 6.51 0.38
C ALA A 173 -24.28 5.14 -0.11
N LEU A 174 -24.34 4.92 -1.42
CA LEU A 174 -24.64 3.65 -2.07
C LEU A 174 -23.65 3.46 -3.20
N GLU A 175 -23.27 2.21 -3.44
CA GLU A 175 -22.44 1.85 -4.57
C GLU A 175 -22.91 0.53 -5.18
N TYR A 176 -23.18 0.56 -6.48
CA TYR A 176 -23.52 -0.60 -7.27
C TYR A 176 -22.30 -1.03 -8.07
N PHE A 177 -21.92 -2.29 -7.92
CA PHE A 177 -20.83 -2.93 -8.64
C PHE A 177 -21.44 -3.81 -9.74
N TYR A 178 -21.50 -3.28 -10.95
CA TYR A 178 -22.10 -3.96 -12.09
C TYR A 178 -21.00 -4.64 -12.91
N TYR A 179 -20.77 -5.93 -12.68
CA TYR A 179 -19.81 -6.73 -13.44
C TYR A 179 -20.48 -7.25 -14.71
N PHE A 180 -19.75 -7.21 -15.83
CA PHE A 180 -20.33 -7.56 -17.11
C PHE A 180 -19.38 -8.27 -18.05
N ARG A 181 -19.97 -8.96 -19.02
CA ARG A 181 -19.30 -9.54 -20.19
C ARG A 181 -19.83 -8.88 -21.46
N ILE A 182 -18.93 -8.57 -22.38
CA ILE A 182 -19.27 -8.08 -23.72
C ILE A 182 -19.64 -9.27 -24.61
N THR A 183 -20.76 -9.18 -25.31
CA THR A 183 -21.31 -10.25 -26.15
C THR A 183 -21.38 -9.88 -27.63
N ASP A 184 -21.28 -8.60 -27.97
CA ASP A 184 -21.19 -8.08 -29.34
C ASP A 184 -20.36 -6.79 -29.28
N VAL A 185 -19.10 -6.86 -29.74
CA VAL A 185 -18.12 -5.78 -29.57
C VAL A 185 -18.55 -4.54 -30.35
N GLU A 186 -18.93 -4.65 -31.62
CA GLU A 186 -19.31 -3.50 -32.45
C GLU A 186 -20.50 -2.74 -31.87
N ARG A 187 -21.56 -3.46 -31.48
CA ARG A 187 -22.72 -2.83 -30.83
C ARG A 187 -22.37 -2.26 -29.46
N PHE A 188 -21.51 -2.95 -28.71
CA PHE A 188 -21.05 -2.45 -27.41
C PHE A 188 -20.34 -1.10 -27.59
N ARG A 189 -19.40 -0.97 -28.51
CA ARG A 189 -18.65 0.28 -28.75
C ARG A 189 -19.56 1.44 -29.09
N LYS A 190 -20.52 1.21 -30.00
CA LYS A 190 -21.52 2.22 -30.38
C LYS A 190 -22.32 2.70 -29.17
N THR A 191 -22.99 1.77 -28.48
CA THR A 191 -23.81 2.11 -27.30
C THR A 191 -22.95 2.74 -26.19
N PHE A 192 -21.74 2.23 -25.97
CA PHE A 192 -20.82 2.75 -24.97
C PHE A 192 -20.42 4.20 -25.27
N GLY A 193 -20.10 4.53 -26.52
CA GLY A 193 -19.82 5.89 -26.96
C GLY A 193 -20.99 6.85 -26.80
N GLU A 194 -22.18 6.43 -27.23
CA GLU A 194 -23.38 7.28 -27.24
C GLU A 194 -23.98 7.45 -25.83
N PHE A 195 -23.97 6.40 -25.01
CA PHE A 195 -24.66 6.37 -23.73
C PHE A 195 -23.72 6.53 -22.53
N ILE A 196 -22.59 5.82 -22.49
CA ILE A 196 -21.74 5.73 -21.30
C ILE A 196 -20.71 6.84 -21.23
N VAL A 197 -19.92 7.08 -22.30
CA VAL A 197 -18.82 8.06 -22.29
C VAL A 197 -19.27 9.45 -21.78
N PRO A 198 -20.43 10.01 -22.18
CA PRO A 198 -20.90 11.30 -21.66
C PRO A 198 -21.28 11.31 -20.18
N LYS A 199 -21.47 10.14 -19.56
CA LYS A 199 -21.90 9.98 -18.16
C LYS A 199 -20.77 9.63 -17.21
N ILE A 200 -19.57 9.35 -17.72
CA ILE A 200 -18.41 9.06 -16.87
C ILE A 200 -18.06 10.31 -16.06
N THR A 201 -18.00 10.15 -14.73
CA THR A 201 -17.61 11.21 -13.82
C THR A 201 -16.09 11.33 -13.77
N THR A 202 -15.57 12.52 -14.02
CA THR A 202 -14.13 12.81 -14.04
C THR A 202 -13.64 13.42 -12.72
N ALA A 203 -12.33 13.39 -12.49
CA ALA A 203 -11.71 14.07 -11.34
C ALA A 203 -12.02 15.58 -11.36
N GLN A 204 -12.05 16.20 -12.55
CA GLN A 204 -12.40 17.61 -12.72
C GLN A 204 -13.85 17.92 -12.33
N ASN A 205 -14.80 17.01 -12.59
CA ASN A 205 -16.19 17.21 -12.15
C ASN A 205 -16.29 17.32 -10.61
N LEU A 206 -15.39 16.63 -9.91
CA LEU A 206 -15.37 16.59 -8.44
C LEU A 206 -14.55 17.74 -7.83
N ALA A 207 -13.52 18.22 -8.52
CA ALA A 207 -12.66 19.31 -8.05
C ALA A 207 -13.43 20.62 -7.75
N GLY A 208 -14.59 20.83 -8.38
CA GLY A 208 -15.46 22.00 -8.18
C GLY A 208 -16.54 21.85 -7.11
N LEU A 209 -16.71 20.69 -6.47
CA LEU A 209 -17.80 20.43 -5.52
C LEU A 209 -17.58 21.06 -4.12
N GLY A 210 -16.52 21.86 -3.95
CA GLY A 210 -16.13 22.43 -2.65
C GLY A 210 -15.56 21.37 -1.70
N PRO A 211 -15.26 21.71 -0.42
CA PRO A 211 -14.84 20.71 0.55
C PRO A 211 -15.94 19.66 0.61
N ILE A 212 -15.65 18.47 0.10
CA ILE A 212 -16.47 17.29 0.38
C ILE A 212 -16.28 17.03 1.86
N LYS A 213 -17.00 17.78 2.72
CA LYS A 213 -17.49 17.20 3.97
C LYS A 213 -18.18 15.95 3.48
N PRO A 214 -17.67 14.73 3.78
CA PRO A 214 -18.34 13.52 3.34
C PRO A 214 -19.77 13.68 3.83
N PRO A 215 -20.75 13.77 2.92
CA PRO A 215 -22.13 13.86 3.34
C PRO A 215 -22.40 12.67 4.27
N PRO A 216 -23.29 12.81 5.26
CA PRO A 216 -23.57 11.73 6.20
C PRO A 216 -23.71 10.41 5.44
N PRO A 217 -23.11 9.32 5.94
CA PRO A 217 -23.00 8.06 5.18
C PRO A 217 -24.39 7.50 4.82
N ALA A 218 -25.46 7.95 5.47
CA ALA A 218 -26.79 7.46 5.20
C ALA A 218 -27.28 7.80 3.76
N PRO A 219 -27.96 6.84 3.10
CA PRO A 219 -28.75 7.11 1.91
C PRO A 219 -29.71 8.28 2.12
N ASN A 220 -29.83 9.15 1.11
CA ASN A 220 -30.67 10.34 1.15
C ASN A 220 -31.45 10.48 -0.17
N PRO A 221 -32.78 10.24 -0.16
CA PRO A 221 -33.62 10.35 -1.35
C PRO A 221 -33.65 11.75 -1.99
N SER A 222 -33.35 12.81 -1.23
CA SER A 222 -33.34 14.18 -1.76
C SER A 222 -32.09 14.52 -2.58
N VAL A 223 -31.04 13.71 -2.48
CA VAL A 223 -29.76 13.95 -3.20
C VAL A 223 -29.76 13.19 -4.52
N GLN A 224 -29.70 13.93 -5.63
CA GLN A 224 -29.78 13.38 -7.00
C GLN A 224 -28.41 13.11 -7.64
N PHE A 225 -27.34 13.04 -6.83
CA PHE A 225 -26.00 12.75 -7.34
C PHE A 225 -25.92 11.33 -7.90
N LEU A 226 -25.31 11.21 -9.09
CA LEU A 226 -24.94 9.97 -9.74
C LEU A 226 -23.48 10.06 -10.17
N GLY A 227 -22.65 9.15 -9.67
CA GLY A 227 -21.28 8.96 -10.13
C GLY A 227 -21.16 7.67 -10.92
N VAL A 228 -20.47 7.70 -12.06
CA VAL A 228 -20.28 6.53 -12.93
C VAL A 228 -18.84 6.44 -13.38
N ASN A 229 -18.16 5.34 -13.08
CA ASN A 229 -16.83 4.99 -13.58
C ASN A 229 -16.80 3.56 -14.11
N VAL A 230 -15.79 3.24 -14.90
CA VAL A 230 -15.66 1.96 -15.60
C VAL A 230 -14.21 1.46 -15.60
N GLY A 231 -14.06 0.14 -15.44
CA GLY A 231 -12.80 -0.56 -15.67
C GLY A 231 -12.98 -1.78 -16.54
N PHE A 232 -11.91 -2.16 -17.23
CA PHE A 232 -11.88 -3.29 -18.16
C PHE A 232 -10.78 -4.27 -17.78
N THR A 233 -11.06 -5.56 -17.87
CA THR A 233 -10.07 -6.62 -17.63
C THR A 233 -9.12 -6.73 -18.83
N HIS A 234 -8.02 -7.47 -18.67
CA HIS A 234 -7.11 -7.76 -19.78
C HIS A 234 -7.86 -8.38 -20.99
N LEU A 235 -8.77 -9.32 -20.72
CA LEU A 235 -9.63 -9.97 -21.73
C LEU A 235 -10.43 -8.95 -22.56
N ALA A 236 -10.94 -7.89 -21.93
CA ALA A 236 -11.66 -6.85 -22.67
C ALA A 236 -10.75 -5.95 -23.48
N LEU A 237 -9.53 -5.68 -23.01
CA LEU A 237 -8.56 -4.90 -23.80
C LEU A 237 -8.16 -5.64 -25.08
N GLU A 238 -8.05 -6.98 -25.04
CA GLU A 238 -7.86 -7.80 -26.23
C GLU A 238 -9.02 -7.64 -27.22
N LEU A 239 -10.27 -7.65 -26.74
CA LEU A 239 -11.45 -7.41 -27.59
C LEU A 239 -11.48 -6.03 -28.25
N PHE A 240 -10.78 -5.04 -27.69
CA PHE A 240 -10.70 -3.68 -28.23
C PHE A 240 -9.47 -3.43 -29.11
N ASP A 241 -8.64 -4.46 -29.36
CA ASP A 241 -7.32 -4.36 -29.97
C ASP A 241 -6.37 -3.40 -29.23
N LEU A 242 -6.47 -3.37 -27.89
CA LEU A 242 -5.59 -2.60 -27.00
C LEU A 242 -4.56 -3.53 -26.34
N THR A 243 -3.77 -4.21 -27.18
CA THR A 243 -2.84 -5.29 -26.80
C THR A 243 -1.46 -4.82 -26.35
N GLY A 244 -1.23 -3.51 -26.26
CA GLY A 244 0.05 -2.98 -25.79
C GLY A 244 0.29 -3.28 -24.31
N ASP A 245 1.53 -3.64 -23.97
CA ASP A 245 1.90 -4.09 -22.62
C ASP A 245 1.78 -2.98 -21.57
N LEU A 246 0.97 -3.21 -20.54
CA LEU A 246 0.83 -2.29 -19.40
C LEU A 246 1.89 -2.53 -18.31
N HIS A 247 2.80 -3.48 -18.51
CA HIS A 247 3.90 -3.86 -17.61
C HIS A 247 3.39 -4.28 -16.22
N ASP A 248 2.38 -5.14 -16.19
CA ASP A 248 1.86 -5.73 -14.95
C ASP A 248 1.34 -7.17 -15.18
N ASP A 249 2.17 -8.14 -14.80
CA ASP A 249 1.88 -9.57 -15.02
C ASP A 249 0.61 -10.03 -14.27
N SER A 250 0.31 -9.42 -13.13
CA SER A 250 -0.90 -9.74 -12.37
C SER A 250 -2.15 -9.35 -13.14
N PHE A 251 -2.17 -8.17 -13.78
CA PHE A 251 -3.27 -7.75 -14.65
C PHE A 251 -3.50 -8.72 -15.82
N VAL A 252 -2.43 -9.11 -16.51
CA VAL A 252 -2.49 -10.05 -17.66
C VAL A 252 -3.01 -11.42 -17.22
N LYS A 253 -2.51 -11.92 -16.08
CA LYS A 253 -2.86 -13.22 -15.52
C LYS A 253 -4.32 -13.29 -15.02
N GLY A 254 -4.90 -12.16 -14.61
CA GLY A 254 -6.21 -12.09 -13.99
C GLY A 254 -6.20 -12.56 -12.53
N GLN A 255 -7.09 -11.99 -11.72
CA GLN A 255 -7.07 -12.21 -10.28
C GLN A 255 -7.45 -13.64 -9.90
N GLN A 256 -8.29 -14.33 -10.68
CA GLN A 256 -8.66 -15.72 -10.39
C GLN A 256 -7.42 -16.61 -10.28
N GLN A 257 -6.51 -16.57 -11.26
CA GLN A 257 -5.28 -17.35 -11.21
C GLN A 257 -4.26 -16.77 -10.23
N ASP A 258 -4.26 -15.45 -10.03
CA ASP A 258 -3.31 -14.81 -9.12
C ASP A 258 -3.69 -14.97 -7.63
N SER A 259 -4.94 -15.32 -7.34
CA SER A 259 -5.48 -15.48 -5.98
C SER A 259 -4.75 -16.54 -5.15
N LYS A 260 -4.17 -17.57 -5.78
CA LYS A 260 -3.27 -18.52 -5.11
C LYS A 260 -2.11 -17.80 -4.41
N SER A 261 -1.53 -16.82 -5.10
CA SER A 261 -0.39 -16.06 -4.61
C SER A 261 -0.81 -15.04 -3.54
N LEU A 262 -2.06 -14.58 -3.56
CA LEU A 262 -2.67 -13.76 -2.52
C LEU A 262 -2.95 -14.53 -1.22
N GLY A 263 -2.92 -15.87 -1.28
CA GLY A 263 -3.24 -16.76 -0.17
C GLY A 263 -4.73 -17.12 -0.08
N ASP A 264 -5.50 -16.96 -1.16
CA ASP A 264 -6.90 -17.40 -1.15
C ASP A 264 -6.96 -18.94 -1.05
N ALA A 265 -7.97 -19.45 -0.34
CA ALA A 265 -8.24 -20.88 -0.33
C ALA A 265 -8.79 -21.35 -1.69
N GLY A 266 -8.41 -22.55 -2.12
CA GLY A 266 -8.82 -23.08 -3.42
C GLY A 266 -8.24 -24.47 -3.69
N THR A 267 -8.43 -24.94 -4.92
CA THR A 267 -7.95 -26.25 -5.38
C THR A 267 -7.08 -26.10 -6.62
N GLN A 268 -5.91 -26.74 -6.61
CA GLN A 268 -5.04 -26.86 -7.78
C GLN A 268 -5.39 -28.13 -8.57
N ARG A 269 -5.55 -28.04 -9.89
CA ARG A 269 -5.69 -29.19 -10.80
C ARG A 269 -4.75 -29.00 -12.00
N GLY A 270 -3.65 -29.76 -12.04
CA GLY A 270 -2.57 -29.51 -13.00
C GLY A 270 -2.01 -28.10 -12.79
N ASP A 271 -1.90 -27.30 -13.84
CA ASP A 271 -1.43 -25.91 -13.78
C ASP A 271 -2.55 -24.90 -13.48
N PHE A 272 -3.82 -25.34 -13.48
CA PHE A 272 -4.96 -24.46 -13.26
C PHE A 272 -5.32 -24.35 -11.78
N TRP A 273 -5.44 -23.12 -11.30
CA TRP A 273 -5.90 -22.81 -9.96
C TRP A 273 -7.38 -22.39 -9.95
N THR A 274 -8.16 -22.96 -9.03
CA THR A 274 -9.57 -22.61 -8.83
C THR A 274 -9.79 -22.16 -7.38
N PRO A 275 -10.03 -20.86 -7.12
CA PRO A 275 -10.30 -20.37 -5.78
C PRO A 275 -11.71 -20.77 -5.30
N ASN A 276 -11.90 -20.79 -3.98
CA ASN A 276 -13.19 -21.05 -3.30
C ASN A 276 -14.13 -19.82 -3.34
N TRP A 277 -14.12 -19.10 -4.45
CA TRP A 277 -14.96 -17.93 -4.68
C TRP A 277 -16.41 -18.29 -5.02
N ASP A 278 -17.26 -17.28 -5.11
CA ASP A 278 -18.61 -17.41 -5.65
C ASP A 278 -18.56 -17.73 -7.15
N PRO A 279 -19.54 -18.48 -7.68
CA PRO A 279 -19.52 -18.97 -9.06
C PRO A 279 -19.40 -17.86 -10.12
N GLU A 280 -19.99 -16.69 -9.89
CA GLU A 280 -19.96 -15.58 -10.83
C GLU A 280 -18.54 -15.06 -11.13
N TYR A 281 -17.61 -15.15 -10.16
CA TYR A 281 -16.21 -14.73 -10.30
C TYR A 281 -15.30 -15.83 -10.89
N LYS A 282 -15.88 -16.96 -11.28
CA LYS A 282 -15.18 -18.07 -11.97
C LYS A 282 -15.55 -18.11 -13.46
N THR A 283 -16.09 -17.00 -13.97
CA THR A 283 -16.47 -16.83 -15.37
C THR A 283 -15.77 -15.60 -15.94
N ASP A 284 -15.70 -15.51 -17.27
CA ASP A 284 -15.08 -14.36 -17.94
C ASP A 284 -15.82 -13.06 -17.60
N ILE A 285 -15.11 -12.15 -16.96
CA ILE A 285 -15.53 -10.77 -16.70
C ILE A 285 -14.74 -9.88 -17.66
N HIS A 286 -15.44 -9.03 -18.40
CA HIS A 286 -14.81 -8.07 -19.32
C HIS A 286 -14.70 -6.68 -18.68
N GLY A 287 -15.60 -6.33 -17.77
CA GLY A 287 -15.52 -5.05 -17.11
C GLY A 287 -16.45 -4.89 -15.92
N ILE A 288 -16.36 -3.73 -15.30
CA ILE A 288 -17.18 -3.32 -14.18
C ILE A 288 -17.59 -1.86 -14.35
N PHE A 289 -18.84 -1.54 -14.02
CA PHE A 289 -19.26 -0.18 -13.71
C PHE A 289 -19.34 0.01 -12.20
N LEU A 290 -18.70 1.08 -11.71
CA LEU A 290 -18.93 1.61 -10.36
C LEU A 290 -19.98 2.71 -10.47
N ILE A 291 -21.12 2.51 -9.82
CA ILE A 291 -22.25 3.43 -9.86
C ILE A 291 -22.56 3.89 -8.44
N THR A 292 -22.23 5.13 -8.13
CA THR A 292 -22.39 5.70 -6.79
C THR A 292 -23.58 6.65 -6.73
N ALA A 293 -24.32 6.61 -5.63
CA ALA A 293 -25.42 7.55 -5.40
C ALA A 293 -25.66 7.78 -3.91
N TYR A 294 -26.59 8.69 -3.64
CA TYR A 294 -27.23 8.86 -2.32
C TYR A 294 -28.68 8.39 -2.34
N ASN A 295 -29.35 8.53 -3.48
CA ASN A 295 -30.69 8.04 -3.70
C ASN A 295 -30.64 6.70 -4.45
N ASP A 296 -31.19 5.66 -3.83
CA ASP A 296 -31.25 4.30 -4.39
C ASP A 296 -32.01 4.23 -5.71
N GLY A 297 -33.08 5.03 -5.82
CA GLY A 297 -33.88 5.18 -7.04
C GLY A 297 -33.07 5.75 -8.22
N VAL A 298 -32.10 6.63 -7.95
CA VAL A 298 -31.21 7.20 -8.99
C VAL A 298 -30.25 6.13 -9.52
N ALA A 299 -29.59 5.39 -8.62
CA ALA A 299 -28.67 4.32 -9.01
C ALA A 299 -29.40 3.15 -9.71
N SER A 300 -30.50 2.67 -9.14
CA SER A 300 -31.29 1.58 -9.72
C SER A 300 -31.89 1.96 -11.09
N LYS A 301 -32.38 3.20 -11.25
CA LYS A 301 -32.81 3.70 -12.55
C LYS A 301 -31.66 3.72 -13.56
N PHE A 302 -30.48 4.18 -13.17
CA PHE A 302 -29.32 4.17 -14.07
C PHE A 302 -28.95 2.75 -14.50
N VAL A 303 -28.99 1.76 -13.59
CA VAL A 303 -28.77 0.34 -13.93
C VAL A 303 -29.81 -0.16 -14.94
N ALA A 304 -31.09 0.18 -14.75
CA ALA A 304 -32.15 -0.20 -15.69
C ALA A 304 -31.96 0.46 -17.08
N ASP A 305 -31.64 1.76 -17.11
CA ASP A 305 -31.37 2.50 -18.34
C ASP A 305 -30.13 1.96 -19.06
N LEU A 306 -29.10 1.54 -18.32
CA LEU A 306 -27.90 0.89 -18.85
C LEU A 306 -28.26 -0.47 -19.50
N GLU A 307 -29.01 -1.32 -18.80
CA GLU A 307 -29.44 -2.61 -19.35
C GLU A 307 -30.31 -2.45 -20.60
N GLU A 308 -31.19 -1.44 -20.63
CA GLU A 308 -31.99 -1.14 -21.82
C GLU A 308 -31.12 -0.62 -22.97
N ALA A 309 -30.18 0.29 -22.72
CA ALA A 309 -29.33 0.87 -23.76
C ALA A 309 -28.49 -0.19 -24.50
N PHE A 310 -28.03 -1.23 -23.79
CA PHE A 310 -27.25 -2.33 -24.39
C PHE A 310 -28.13 -3.45 -24.97
N ARG A 311 -29.46 -3.37 -24.88
CA ARG A 311 -30.41 -4.31 -25.48
C ARG A 311 -30.74 -3.91 -26.92
N TYR A 312 -30.71 -4.87 -27.84
CA TYR A 312 -31.03 -4.61 -29.25
C TYR A 312 -32.08 -5.59 -29.83
N THR A 313 -32.40 -6.66 -29.12
CA THR A 313 -33.64 -7.42 -29.29
C THR A 313 -34.16 -7.85 -27.91
N ALA A 314 -35.38 -8.37 -27.84
CA ALA A 314 -35.96 -8.87 -26.58
C ALA A 314 -35.04 -9.85 -25.81
N ASN A 315 -34.22 -10.63 -26.52
CA ASN A 315 -33.37 -11.68 -25.94
C ASN A 315 -31.87 -11.47 -26.19
N ARG A 316 -31.45 -10.35 -26.79
CA ARG A 316 -30.03 -10.11 -27.10
C ARG A 316 -29.58 -8.73 -26.65
N MET A 317 -28.43 -8.73 -26.00
CA MET A 317 -27.73 -7.56 -25.50
C MET A 317 -26.28 -7.60 -26.00
N SER A 318 -25.65 -6.45 -26.19
CA SER A 318 -24.21 -6.34 -26.48
C SER A 318 -23.33 -6.34 -25.22
N LEU A 319 -23.97 -6.19 -24.05
CA LEU A 319 -23.40 -6.36 -22.73
C LEU A 319 -24.33 -7.26 -21.90
N LYS A 320 -23.78 -8.26 -21.23
CA LYS A 320 -24.50 -9.16 -20.33
C LYS A 320 -24.00 -8.98 -18.90
N LYS A 321 -24.92 -8.77 -17.96
CA LYS A 321 -24.64 -8.80 -16.51
C LYS A 321 -24.05 -10.14 -16.10
N VAL A 322 -22.91 -10.12 -15.43
CA VAL A 322 -22.34 -11.27 -14.72
C VAL A 322 -22.93 -11.29 -13.31
N VAL A 323 -22.73 -10.21 -12.56
CA VAL A 323 -23.30 -10.03 -11.22
C VAL A 323 -23.49 -8.54 -10.93
N LEU A 324 -24.46 -8.22 -10.09
CA LEU A 324 -24.67 -6.87 -9.55
C LEU A 324 -24.65 -6.96 -8.03
N HIS A 325 -23.64 -6.35 -7.41
CA HIS A 325 -23.63 -6.17 -5.97
C HIS A 325 -24.05 -4.74 -5.61
N LYS A 326 -24.69 -4.61 -4.45
CA LYS A 326 -25.05 -3.34 -3.85
C LYS A 326 -24.36 -3.23 -2.50
N GLY A 327 -23.51 -2.23 -2.38
CA GLY A 327 -22.90 -1.83 -1.13
C GLY A 327 -23.62 -0.62 -0.53
N ALA A 328 -23.63 -0.58 0.80
CA ALA A 328 -24.16 0.52 1.59
C ALA A 328 -23.37 0.59 2.90
N PRO A 329 -23.22 1.78 3.51
CA PRO A 329 -22.71 1.88 4.85
C PRO A 329 -23.70 1.25 5.82
N ARG A 330 -23.14 0.86 6.97
CA ARG A 330 -23.92 0.31 8.08
C ARG A 330 -24.88 1.36 8.65
N ALA A 331 -25.92 0.89 9.35
CA ALA A 331 -26.86 1.79 10.00
C ALA A 331 -26.16 2.62 11.10
N ASP A 332 -26.66 3.84 11.36
CA ASP A 332 -26.15 4.65 12.47
C ASP A 332 -26.25 3.89 13.81
N PRO A 333 -25.26 4.02 14.72
CA PRO A 333 -24.10 4.92 14.64
C PRO A 333 -22.89 4.36 13.86
N GLU A 334 -23.00 3.17 13.28
CA GLU A 334 -21.91 2.41 12.67
C GLU A 334 -21.61 2.80 11.22
N GLY A 335 -22.27 3.81 10.66
CA GLY A 335 -22.15 4.16 9.23
C GLY A 335 -20.76 4.57 8.74
N ARG A 336 -19.78 4.72 9.63
CA ARG A 336 -18.36 4.97 9.29
C ARG A 336 -17.45 3.75 9.48
N ASN A 337 -18.02 2.64 9.91
CA ASN A 337 -17.30 1.44 10.35
C ASN A 337 -17.52 0.29 9.36
N ASP A 338 -16.56 -0.63 9.34
CA ASP A 338 -16.75 -1.95 8.72
C ASP A 338 -17.67 -2.83 9.60
N HIS A 339 -17.93 -4.06 9.16
CA HIS A 339 -18.76 -5.01 9.89
C HIS A 339 -18.14 -5.53 11.19
N PHE A 340 -16.81 -5.40 11.38
CA PHE A 340 -16.17 -5.67 12.68
C PHE A 340 -16.29 -4.48 13.66
N GLY A 341 -16.82 -3.35 13.20
CA GLY A 341 -17.07 -2.15 14.00
C GLY A 341 -15.90 -1.16 14.02
N TYR A 342 -14.92 -1.27 13.11
CA TYR A 342 -13.76 -0.37 13.09
C TYR A 342 -13.90 0.74 12.06
N ARG A 343 -13.68 1.98 12.48
CA ARG A 343 -13.72 3.16 11.61
C ARG A 343 -12.64 3.11 10.53
N GLY A 344 -13.06 3.22 9.26
CA GLY A 344 -12.19 3.18 8.08
C GLY A 344 -11.89 4.54 7.44
N GLY A 345 -11.20 4.52 6.29
CA GLY A 345 -11.14 5.65 5.34
C GLY A 345 -10.22 6.83 5.66
N MET A 346 -9.47 6.81 6.77
CA MET A 346 -8.68 7.98 7.22
C MET A 346 -7.27 8.08 6.62
N SER A 347 -6.59 6.94 6.44
CA SER A 347 -5.17 6.87 6.05
C SER A 347 -5.02 6.49 4.57
N ASN A 348 -5.49 7.36 3.68
CA ASN A 348 -5.25 7.27 2.24
C ASN A 348 -4.10 8.20 1.85
N PRO A 349 -3.23 7.81 0.90
CA PRO A 349 -2.19 8.69 0.40
C PRO A 349 -2.78 9.93 -0.28
N GLN A 350 -2.02 11.02 -0.25
CA GLN A 350 -2.43 12.35 -0.70
C GLN A 350 -1.54 12.83 -1.84
N VAL A 351 -2.13 13.53 -2.80
CA VAL A 351 -1.44 14.11 -3.96
C VAL A 351 -1.66 15.63 -3.93
N ARG A 352 -0.55 16.37 -3.94
CA ARG A 352 -0.57 17.84 -3.94
C ARG A 352 -1.28 18.36 -5.19
N HIS A 353 -2.08 19.42 -5.03
CA HIS A 353 -2.91 20.05 -6.07
C HIS A 353 -4.03 19.15 -6.64
N VAL A 354 -4.25 17.97 -6.05
CA VAL A 354 -5.36 17.08 -6.41
C VAL A 354 -6.22 16.78 -5.19
N SER A 355 -5.63 16.20 -4.14
CA SER A 355 -6.36 15.84 -2.91
C SER A 355 -6.24 16.89 -1.79
N PHE A 356 -5.26 17.79 -1.88
CA PHE A 356 -5.10 18.97 -1.02
C PHE A 356 -4.37 20.09 -1.78
N GLU A 357 -4.29 21.28 -1.20
CA GLU A 357 -3.85 22.50 -1.92
C GLU A 357 -4.69 22.79 -3.16
N THR A 358 -6.00 22.57 -3.03
CA THR A 358 -7.02 22.93 -4.01
C THR A 358 -7.99 23.95 -3.38
N PRO A 359 -8.76 24.71 -4.17
CA PRO A 359 -9.80 25.59 -3.63
C PRO A 359 -10.80 24.85 -2.73
N ALA A 360 -11.10 23.59 -3.06
CA ALA A 360 -12.01 22.73 -2.30
C ALA A 360 -11.38 22.18 -1.01
N GLN A 361 -10.08 21.88 -1.01
CA GLN A 361 -9.37 21.25 0.10
C GLN A 361 -7.99 21.92 0.26
N PRO A 362 -7.89 23.06 0.98
CA PRO A 362 -6.64 23.82 1.05
C PRO A 362 -5.54 23.08 1.82
N GLU A 363 -5.92 22.26 2.81
CA GLU A 363 -5.00 21.49 3.64
C GLU A 363 -5.32 20.00 3.61
N ILE A 364 -4.35 19.16 3.98
CA ILE A 364 -4.61 17.74 4.21
C ILE A 364 -5.66 17.58 5.31
N ARG A 365 -6.70 16.80 5.02
CA ARG A 365 -7.80 16.52 5.95
C ARG A 365 -7.32 15.73 7.18
N TYR A 366 -6.57 14.66 6.94
CA TYR A 366 -6.00 13.78 7.97
C TYR A 366 -4.46 13.87 7.95
N PRO A 367 -3.83 14.80 8.70
CA PRO A 367 -2.39 14.88 8.81
C PRO A 367 -1.77 13.54 9.25
N GLY A 368 -0.54 13.28 8.82
CA GLY A 368 0.11 11.98 8.94
C GLY A 368 -0.23 11.00 7.80
N SER A 369 -1.13 11.37 6.87
CA SER A 369 -1.27 10.66 5.60
C SER A 369 -0.02 10.82 4.73
N PRO A 370 0.43 9.76 4.02
CA PRO A 370 1.55 9.84 3.10
C PRO A 370 1.27 10.85 1.98
N ILE A 371 2.29 11.63 1.59
CA ILE A 371 2.23 12.48 0.40
C ILE A 371 3.03 11.78 -0.68
N ILE A 372 2.42 11.57 -1.86
CA ILE A 372 3.00 10.79 -2.95
C ILE A 372 2.95 11.56 -4.28
N PRO A 373 3.86 11.27 -5.22
CA PRO A 373 3.70 11.64 -6.62
C PRO A 373 2.43 11.01 -7.22
N LEU A 374 1.79 11.70 -8.18
CA LEU A 374 0.57 11.18 -8.82
C LEU A 374 0.82 9.85 -9.54
N GLY A 375 2.02 9.64 -10.10
CA GLY A 375 2.44 8.45 -10.84
C GLY A 375 2.40 7.14 -10.06
N ILE A 376 2.37 7.21 -8.72
CA ILE A 376 2.13 6.02 -7.88
C ILE A 376 0.70 5.50 -8.05
N ILE A 377 -0.26 6.37 -8.36
CA ILE A 377 -1.68 6.02 -8.53
C ILE A 377 -2.11 6.05 -10.00
N VAL A 378 -1.67 7.04 -10.79
CA VAL A 378 -2.13 7.26 -12.17
C VAL A 378 -0.96 7.15 -13.14
N MET A 379 -1.11 6.35 -14.20
CA MET A 379 -0.05 6.07 -15.16
C MET A 379 0.37 7.31 -15.95
N GLY A 380 1.65 7.38 -16.31
CA GLY A 380 2.19 8.44 -17.17
C GLY A 380 2.62 9.72 -16.45
N TYR A 381 2.67 9.71 -15.12
CA TYR A 381 3.14 10.83 -14.28
C TYR A 381 4.39 10.46 -13.48
N ASP A 382 5.00 11.45 -12.84
CA ASP A 382 6.14 11.22 -11.94
C ASP A 382 5.78 10.25 -10.81
N GLY A 383 6.66 9.30 -10.52
CA GLY A 383 6.42 8.14 -9.65
C GLY A 383 5.97 6.85 -10.37
N ASP A 384 5.48 6.94 -11.60
CA ASP A 384 5.20 5.74 -12.40
C ASP A 384 6.51 5.22 -13.02
N GLU A 385 7.05 4.11 -12.49
CA GLU A 385 8.31 3.50 -12.93
C GLU A 385 8.27 2.98 -14.37
N ASP A 386 7.07 2.74 -14.92
CA ASP A 386 6.88 2.16 -16.25
C ASP A 386 6.29 3.16 -17.25
N LYS A 387 6.20 4.45 -16.88
CA LYS A 387 5.57 5.50 -17.71
C LYS A 387 6.09 5.57 -19.15
N ASP A 388 7.39 5.33 -19.35
CA ASP A 388 8.05 5.44 -20.66
C ASP A 388 8.01 4.13 -21.46
N LYS A 389 7.54 3.03 -20.85
CA LYS A 389 7.46 1.70 -21.47
C LYS A 389 6.03 1.34 -21.90
N ARG A 390 5.04 2.05 -21.36
CA ARG A 390 3.62 1.79 -21.61
C ARG A 390 3.13 2.45 -22.89
N PRO A 391 2.09 1.89 -23.54
CA PRO A 391 1.41 2.54 -24.65
C PRO A 391 0.87 3.92 -24.28
N ALA A 392 0.92 4.86 -25.22
CA ALA A 392 0.45 6.22 -24.99
C ALA A 392 -1.02 6.31 -24.50
N TRP A 393 -1.86 5.34 -24.88
CA TRP A 393 -3.26 5.28 -24.46
C TRP A 393 -3.47 4.88 -22.99
N SER A 394 -2.43 4.42 -22.28
CA SER A 394 -2.55 4.07 -20.87
C SER A 394 -2.44 5.29 -19.94
N LYS A 395 -1.87 6.40 -20.44
CA LYS A 395 -1.71 7.66 -19.68
C LYS A 395 -3.06 8.14 -19.15
N ASP A 396 -3.05 8.70 -17.94
CA ASP A 396 -4.23 9.15 -17.18
C ASP A 396 -5.16 8.00 -16.72
N GLY A 397 -4.81 6.74 -17.01
CA GLY A 397 -5.47 5.56 -16.47
C GLY A 397 -4.79 5.01 -15.21
N THR A 398 -5.37 3.96 -14.65
CA THR A 398 -4.82 3.26 -13.46
C THR A 398 -5.30 1.81 -13.42
N PHE A 399 -4.64 0.96 -12.65
CA PHE A 399 -5.23 -0.32 -12.28
C PHE A 399 -6.23 -0.13 -11.13
N MET A 400 -7.35 -0.83 -11.23
CA MET A 400 -8.40 -0.91 -10.23
C MET A 400 -8.52 -2.37 -9.81
N VAL A 401 -8.34 -2.63 -8.52
CA VAL A 401 -8.50 -3.96 -7.94
C VAL A 401 -9.80 -4.00 -7.16
N THR A 402 -10.64 -5.00 -7.44
CA THR A 402 -11.80 -5.32 -6.60
C THR A 402 -11.59 -6.60 -5.82
N ARG A 403 -12.12 -6.66 -4.59
CA ARG A 403 -12.23 -7.89 -3.79
C ARG A 403 -13.57 -7.91 -3.05
N LYS A 404 -14.30 -9.02 -3.11
CA LYS A 404 -15.44 -9.32 -2.25
C LYS A 404 -14.92 -10.09 -1.05
N LEU A 405 -14.86 -9.45 0.11
CA LEU A 405 -14.35 -10.02 1.35
C LEU A 405 -15.50 -10.22 2.34
N ASN A 406 -15.94 -11.47 2.51
CA ASN A 406 -16.95 -11.83 3.50
C ASN A 406 -16.34 -11.75 4.91
N ASN A 407 -17.05 -11.15 5.85
CA ASN A 407 -16.61 -10.94 7.23
C ASN A 407 -17.39 -11.86 8.16
N LEU A 408 -16.64 -12.73 8.85
CA LEU A 408 -17.13 -13.68 9.83
C LEU A 408 -17.16 -13.00 11.21
N VAL A 409 -18.13 -12.11 11.39
CA VAL A 409 -18.21 -11.19 12.55
C VAL A 409 -18.45 -11.93 13.87
N PRO A 410 -19.44 -12.85 13.99
CA PRO A 410 -19.64 -13.64 15.21
C PRO A 410 -18.38 -14.42 15.62
N GLU A 411 -17.67 -14.98 14.65
CA GLU A 411 -16.43 -15.73 14.87
C GLU A 411 -15.29 -14.83 15.40
N PHE A 412 -15.18 -13.61 14.87
CA PHE A 412 -14.24 -12.61 15.37
C PHE A 412 -14.59 -12.14 16.78
N ASP A 413 -15.85 -11.80 17.05
CA ASP A 413 -16.30 -11.35 18.36
C ASP A 413 -16.11 -12.43 19.42
N GLN A 414 -16.43 -13.69 19.09
CA GLN A 414 -16.17 -14.84 19.96
C GLN A 414 -14.67 -14.99 20.26
N PHE A 415 -13.82 -14.88 19.23
CA PHE A 415 -12.36 -14.95 19.42
C PHE A 415 -11.85 -13.87 20.39
N LEU A 416 -12.37 -12.64 20.29
CA LEU A 416 -12.00 -11.56 21.20
C LEU A 416 -12.47 -11.83 22.64
N LEU A 417 -13.70 -12.31 22.82
CA LEU A 417 -14.26 -12.65 24.14
C LEU A 417 -13.54 -13.81 24.82
N GLU A 418 -13.04 -14.78 24.05
CA GLU A 418 -12.30 -15.92 24.58
C GLU A 418 -10.85 -15.60 24.96
N ASN A 419 -10.21 -14.65 24.27
CA ASN A 419 -8.78 -14.39 24.42
C ASN A 419 -8.46 -13.07 25.13
N GLY A 420 -9.32 -12.05 24.99
CA GLY A 420 -9.17 -10.75 25.65
C GLY A 420 -9.01 -10.88 27.17
N PRO A 421 -9.94 -11.55 27.90
CA PRO A 421 -9.85 -11.68 29.36
C PRO A 421 -8.61 -12.42 29.85
N LYS A 422 -8.05 -13.33 29.03
CA LYS A 422 -6.80 -14.03 29.36
C LYS A 422 -5.59 -13.10 29.32
N LEU A 423 -5.58 -12.17 28.36
CA LEU A 423 -4.51 -11.17 28.21
C LEU A 423 -4.67 -9.97 29.14
N PHE A 424 -5.91 -9.58 29.46
CA PHE A 424 -6.23 -8.41 30.26
C PHE A 424 -7.15 -8.76 31.43
N PRO A 425 -6.70 -9.60 32.38
CA PRO A 425 -7.55 -10.15 33.45
C PRO A 425 -8.08 -9.10 34.45
N LYS A 426 -7.48 -7.89 34.45
CA LYS A 426 -7.91 -6.77 35.28
C LYS A 426 -9.08 -5.97 34.67
N LEU A 427 -9.45 -6.24 33.41
CA LEU A 427 -10.56 -5.58 32.73
C LEU A 427 -11.80 -6.47 32.76
N ALA A 428 -12.98 -5.84 32.71
CA ALA A 428 -14.23 -6.58 32.46
C ALA A 428 -14.15 -7.31 31.11
N PRO A 429 -14.81 -8.48 30.94
CA PRO A 429 -14.61 -9.31 29.76
C PRO A 429 -14.76 -8.60 28.42
N GLN A 430 -15.80 -7.77 28.27
CA GLN A 430 -16.00 -6.99 27.05
C GLN A 430 -14.91 -5.94 26.83
N ALA A 431 -14.49 -5.22 27.87
CA ALA A 431 -13.42 -4.24 27.76
C ALA A 431 -12.07 -4.89 27.42
N ALA A 432 -11.83 -6.11 27.92
CA ALA A 432 -10.66 -6.91 27.56
C ALA A 432 -10.70 -7.35 26.09
N ALA A 433 -11.86 -7.78 25.61
CA ALA A 433 -12.12 -8.12 24.21
C ALA A 433 -11.91 -6.91 23.28
N ASP A 434 -12.47 -5.75 23.64
CA ASP A 434 -12.32 -4.51 22.88
C ASP A 434 -10.85 -4.06 22.83
N ARG A 435 -10.09 -4.21 23.94
CA ARG A 435 -8.66 -3.92 23.98
C ARG A 435 -7.86 -4.86 23.08
N LEU A 436 -8.16 -6.15 23.08
CA LEU A 436 -7.53 -7.09 22.15
C LEU A 436 -7.84 -6.70 20.70
N GLY A 437 -9.10 -6.47 20.36
CA GLY A 437 -9.51 -6.07 19.03
C GLY A 437 -8.82 -4.79 18.57
N ALA A 438 -8.70 -3.78 19.45
CA ALA A 438 -7.98 -2.55 19.17
C ALA A 438 -6.48 -2.80 18.86
N ARG A 439 -5.86 -3.76 19.54
CA ARG A 439 -4.47 -4.17 19.28
C ARG A 439 -4.33 -4.95 17.97
N LEU A 440 -5.31 -5.77 17.59
CA LEU A 440 -5.32 -6.46 16.29
C LEU A 440 -5.45 -5.47 15.12
N PHE A 441 -6.34 -4.50 15.23
CA PHE A 441 -6.53 -3.48 14.19
C PHE A 441 -5.48 -2.36 14.22
N GLY A 442 -4.88 -2.08 15.38
CA GLY A 442 -4.05 -0.90 15.64
C GLY A 442 -4.86 0.37 15.94
N ARG A 443 -6.20 0.26 16.04
CA ARG A 443 -7.12 1.33 16.40
C ARG A 443 -8.29 0.77 17.19
N TRP A 444 -8.80 1.55 18.13
CA TRP A 444 -10.12 1.31 18.73
C TRP A 444 -11.23 1.47 17.69
N LYS A 445 -12.42 0.91 17.98
CA LYS A 445 -13.60 0.96 17.10
C LYS A 445 -13.97 2.39 16.66
N ASP A 446 -13.82 3.37 17.55
CA ASP A 446 -14.08 4.80 17.26
C ASP A 446 -13.04 5.47 16.33
N GLY A 447 -11.94 4.76 16.03
CA GLY A 447 -10.83 5.20 15.19
C GLY A 447 -9.61 5.71 15.97
N THR A 448 -9.65 5.80 17.31
CA THR A 448 -8.50 6.19 18.13
C THR A 448 -7.32 5.25 17.88
N PRO A 449 -6.15 5.72 17.41
CA PRO A 449 -5.00 4.85 17.22
C PRO A 449 -4.42 4.40 18.56
N THR A 450 -4.15 3.10 18.69
CA THR A 450 -3.52 2.52 19.90
C THR A 450 -2.12 3.10 20.13
N GLU A 451 -1.46 3.54 19.05
CA GLU A 451 -0.21 4.29 19.15
C GLU A 451 -0.37 5.59 19.93
N LEU A 452 -1.50 6.29 19.90
CA LEU A 452 -1.68 7.53 20.69
C LEU A 452 -2.36 7.26 22.04
N SER A 453 -3.33 6.36 22.09
CA SER A 453 -4.04 5.97 23.32
C SER A 453 -4.10 4.44 23.44
N PRO A 454 -3.08 3.81 24.05
CA PRO A 454 -2.96 2.34 24.08
C PRO A 454 -3.91 1.65 25.06
N ASP A 455 -4.46 2.39 26.03
CA ASP A 455 -5.27 1.84 27.13
C ASP A 455 -6.78 2.08 26.98
N GLY A 456 -7.21 2.90 26.02
CA GLY A 456 -8.65 3.14 25.78
C GLY A 456 -8.95 4.06 24.60
N PRO A 457 -10.20 4.11 24.13
CA PRO A 457 -10.65 5.09 23.15
C PRO A 457 -10.57 6.51 23.73
N ASP A 458 -10.28 7.51 22.88
CA ASP A 458 -10.15 8.90 23.28
C ASP A 458 -10.87 9.82 22.27
N LYS A 459 -12.03 10.35 22.69
CA LYS A 459 -12.85 11.25 21.87
C LYS A 459 -12.14 12.55 21.47
N SER A 460 -11.16 13.00 22.25
CA SER A 460 -10.36 14.18 21.90
C SER A 460 -9.42 13.94 20.72
N ILE A 461 -9.16 12.66 20.39
CA ILE A 461 -8.41 12.19 19.23
C ILE A 461 -9.37 11.73 18.13
N SER A 462 -10.33 10.85 18.43
CA SER A 462 -11.22 10.29 17.42
C SER A 462 -12.23 11.29 16.84
N GLY A 463 -12.55 12.34 17.60
CA GLY A 463 -13.37 13.46 17.16
C GLY A 463 -12.65 14.52 16.32
N ASP A 464 -11.32 14.42 16.17
CA ASP A 464 -10.49 15.44 15.52
C ASP A 464 -9.70 14.85 14.33
N ASP A 465 -10.14 15.19 13.11
CA ASP A 465 -9.50 14.78 11.85
C ASP A 465 -8.00 15.19 11.83
N LYS A 466 -7.59 16.26 12.54
CA LYS A 466 -6.20 16.72 12.62
C LYS A 466 -5.31 15.89 13.55
N LYS A 467 -5.88 15.05 14.41
CA LYS A 467 -5.15 14.20 15.37
C LYS A 467 -5.25 12.72 15.06
N ILE A 468 -6.40 12.25 14.60
CA ILE A 468 -6.73 10.83 14.46
C ILE A 468 -5.74 10.01 13.63
N ASN A 469 -5.01 10.64 12.70
CA ASN A 469 -4.00 10.00 11.86
C ASN A 469 -2.58 10.58 12.04
N ASN A 470 -2.41 11.62 12.87
CA ASN A 470 -1.19 12.42 12.94
C ASN A 470 -0.18 11.84 13.94
N PHE A 471 0.42 10.71 13.58
CA PHE A 471 1.40 10.04 14.43
C PHE A 471 2.45 9.28 13.61
N LYS A 472 3.51 8.87 14.29
CA LYS A 472 4.48 7.87 13.86
C LYS A 472 4.56 6.81 14.98
N PHE A 473 5.07 5.63 14.67
CA PHE A 473 5.26 4.60 15.69
C PHE A 473 6.51 4.92 16.52
N ASP A 474 6.37 5.03 17.83
CA ASP A 474 7.49 5.27 18.74
C ASP A 474 8.38 4.02 18.80
N GLN A 475 9.56 4.11 18.16
CA GLN A 475 10.50 2.99 18.07
C GLN A 475 11.09 2.60 19.43
N THR A 476 10.97 3.45 20.46
CA THR A 476 11.45 3.15 21.82
C THR A 476 10.44 2.32 22.63
N LYS A 477 9.21 2.17 22.13
CA LYS A 477 8.10 1.53 22.86
C LYS A 477 7.83 0.10 22.42
N GLY A 478 8.63 -0.45 21.49
CA GLY A 478 8.45 -1.82 21.00
C GLY A 478 7.01 -2.05 20.51
N GLN A 479 6.33 -2.98 21.16
CA GLN A 479 4.94 -3.36 20.89
C GLN A 479 3.98 -3.02 22.03
N THR A 480 4.46 -2.43 23.14
CA THR A 480 3.62 -2.03 24.27
C THR A 480 2.41 -1.18 23.85
N ARG A 481 2.60 -0.22 22.92
CA ARG A 481 1.51 0.64 22.43
C ARG A 481 0.71 -0.01 21.29
N CYS A 482 1.41 -0.45 20.25
CA CYS A 482 0.82 -0.98 19.03
C CYS A 482 1.64 -2.18 18.52
N PRO A 483 1.06 -3.38 18.38
CA PRO A 483 1.79 -4.55 17.87
C PRO A 483 2.35 -4.32 16.46
N PHE A 484 3.53 -4.87 16.17
CA PHE A 484 4.16 -4.75 14.84
C PHE A 484 3.26 -5.35 13.74
N ALA A 485 2.59 -6.46 14.03
CA ALA A 485 1.68 -7.15 13.12
C ALA A 485 0.24 -6.62 13.13
N SER A 486 -0.07 -5.55 13.88
CA SER A 486 -1.41 -4.96 13.83
C SER A 486 -1.76 -4.49 12.42
N HIS A 487 -3.04 -4.61 12.04
CA HIS A 487 -3.50 -4.36 10.67
C HIS A 487 -3.02 -2.98 10.16
N MET A 488 -3.28 -1.91 10.92
CA MET A 488 -2.85 -0.56 10.55
C MET A 488 -1.33 -0.42 10.36
N ARG A 489 -0.51 -1.11 11.17
CA ARG A 489 0.96 -1.01 11.15
C ARG A 489 1.55 -1.84 10.00
N LYS A 490 0.94 -2.98 9.67
CA LYS A 490 1.22 -3.75 8.45
C LYS A 490 0.83 -2.97 7.19
N SER A 491 -0.37 -2.39 7.13
CA SER A 491 -0.89 -1.65 5.97
C SER A 491 -0.16 -0.34 5.68
N ASN A 492 0.41 0.29 6.71
CA ASN A 492 1.21 1.50 6.58
C ASN A 492 2.24 1.52 7.73
N PRO A 493 3.47 1.03 7.49
CA PRO A 493 4.48 0.90 8.53
C PRO A 493 5.13 2.23 8.93
N ARG A 494 4.80 3.34 8.24
CA ARG A 494 5.28 4.69 8.54
C ARG A 494 6.80 4.73 8.69
N ASN A 495 7.29 4.88 9.92
CA ASN A 495 8.69 4.99 10.29
C ASN A 495 9.31 3.69 10.82
N ASP A 496 8.62 2.55 10.70
CA ASP A 496 9.22 1.22 10.91
C ASP A 496 10.17 0.82 9.79
N VAL A 497 10.07 1.52 8.68
CA VAL A 497 10.76 1.29 7.42
C VAL A 497 11.45 2.60 7.05
N SER A 498 12.69 2.51 6.59
CA SER A 498 13.49 3.69 6.25
C SER A 498 12.79 4.49 5.14
N PRO A 499 12.85 5.85 5.17
CA PRO A 499 12.29 6.69 4.12
C PRO A 499 13.00 6.56 2.75
N VAL A 500 13.98 5.66 2.61
CA VAL A 500 14.60 5.33 1.33
C VAL A 500 13.62 4.48 0.52
N GLU A 501 12.99 5.10 -0.48
CA GLU A 501 12.28 4.58 -1.68
C GLU A 501 11.29 3.40 -1.59
N SER A 502 11.38 2.46 -0.64
CA SER A 502 10.59 1.23 -0.64
C SER A 502 9.09 1.53 -0.45
N VAL A 503 8.66 2.26 0.58
CA VAL A 503 7.22 2.35 0.90
C VAL A 503 6.42 3.20 -0.09
N PHE A 504 7.01 4.28 -0.63
CA PHE A 504 6.28 5.22 -1.49
C PHE A 504 5.77 4.57 -2.78
N LYS A 505 6.49 3.56 -3.28
CA LYS A 505 6.16 2.80 -4.50
C LYS A 505 4.99 1.84 -4.31
N HIS A 506 4.59 1.58 -3.06
CA HIS A 506 3.61 0.55 -2.75
C HIS A 506 2.22 1.11 -2.41
N PHE A 507 2.08 2.44 -2.26
CA PHE A 507 0.82 2.99 -1.79
C PHE A 507 -0.35 2.71 -2.75
N ILE A 508 -1.44 2.25 -2.14
CA ILE A 508 -2.75 2.12 -2.78
C ILE A 508 -3.72 3.16 -2.25
N ARG A 509 -4.67 3.58 -3.08
CA ARG A 509 -5.80 4.40 -2.65
C ARG A 509 -7.07 3.55 -2.57
N ARG A 510 -7.78 3.58 -1.43
CA ARG A 510 -8.89 2.66 -1.13
C ARG A 510 -10.23 3.37 -1.04
N HIS A 511 -11.24 2.89 -1.78
CA HIS A 511 -12.64 3.36 -1.75
C HIS A 511 -13.60 2.21 -1.45
N ASN A 512 -13.35 1.52 -0.35
CA ASN A 512 -14.13 0.34 0.02
C ASN A 512 -15.59 0.69 0.37
N MET A 513 -16.49 -0.28 0.22
CA MET A 513 -17.91 -0.16 0.58
C MET A 513 -18.38 -1.43 1.31
N PRO A 514 -18.98 -1.32 2.50
CA PRO A 514 -19.59 -2.48 3.16
C PRO A 514 -20.78 -3.05 2.37
N TYR A 515 -21.10 -4.32 2.60
CA TYR A 515 -22.28 -4.99 2.04
C TYR A 515 -22.87 -6.00 3.02
N GLY A 516 -24.14 -6.33 2.82
CA GLY A 516 -24.85 -7.33 3.62
C GLY A 516 -25.53 -6.74 4.86
N PRO A 517 -26.34 -7.56 5.55
CA PRO A 517 -27.10 -7.11 6.71
C PRO A 517 -26.21 -7.01 7.97
N GLU A 518 -26.72 -6.33 8.99
CA GLU A 518 -26.15 -6.40 10.34
C GLU A 518 -26.20 -7.83 10.91
N VAL A 519 -25.42 -8.09 11.95
CA VAL A 519 -25.46 -9.38 12.66
C VAL A 519 -26.80 -9.54 13.36
N THR A 520 -27.47 -10.67 13.13
CA THR A 520 -28.76 -11.02 13.74
C THR A 520 -28.60 -11.47 15.20
N ALA A 521 -29.71 -11.60 15.93
CA ALA A 521 -29.66 -12.17 17.29
C ALA A 521 -29.25 -13.65 17.28
N GLU A 522 -29.75 -14.42 16.30
CA GLU A 522 -29.41 -15.83 16.13
C GLU A 522 -27.91 -16.05 15.88
N GLU A 523 -27.29 -15.23 15.03
CA GLU A 523 -25.84 -15.30 14.78
C GLU A 523 -25.01 -14.92 16.01
N ARG A 524 -25.46 -13.94 16.80
CA ARG A 524 -24.81 -13.55 18.07
C ARG A 524 -24.87 -14.66 19.11
N ASP A 525 -26.04 -15.29 19.27
CA ASP A 525 -26.25 -16.32 20.28
C ASP A 525 -25.66 -17.68 19.85
N GLY A 526 -25.68 -17.96 18.55
CA GLY A 526 -25.15 -19.17 17.93
C GLY A 526 -23.64 -19.14 17.65
N ASN A 527 -22.97 -17.99 17.82
CA ASN A 527 -21.54 -17.79 17.58
C ASN A 527 -21.06 -18.25 16.19
N GLY A 528 -21.87 -18.04 15.16
CA GLY A 528 -21.57 -18.45 13.80
C GLY A 528 -22.26 -17.55 12.78
N THR A 529 -21.58 -17.28 11.68
CA THR A 529 -22.13 -16.53 10.55
C THR A 529 -23.19 -17.36 9.81
N ILE A 530 -24.36 -16.77 9.58
CA ILE A 530 -25.46 -17.35 8.79
C ILE A 530 -25.66 -16.52 7.51
N GLU A 531 -25.66 -15.20 7.62
CA GLU A 531 -25.88 -14.26 6.51
C GLU A 531 -24.56 -13.71 5.98
N GLU A 532 -24.46 -13.57 4.65
CA GLU A 532 -23.25 -13.01 4.04
C GLU A 532 -23.17 -11.48 4.21
N ARG A 533 -22.03 -11.00 4.69
CA ARG A 533 -21.75 -9.58 4.89
C ARG A 533 -20.27 -9.30 4.80
N GLY A 534 -19.88 -8.08 4.50
CA GLY A 534 -18.48 -7.70 4.63
C GLY A 534 -18.12 -6.48 3.83
N LEU A 535 -17.03 -6.57 3.07
CA LEU A 535 -16.43 -5.43 2.41
C LEU A 535 -16.17 -5.71 0.93
N HIS A 536 -16.72 -4.85 0.07
CA HIS A 536 -16.19 -4.69 -1.28
C HIS A 536 -14.99 -3.76 -1.21
N VAL A 537 -13.80 -4.32 -1.35
CA VAL A 537 -12.57 -3.54 -1.48
C VAL A 537 -12.48 -3.05 -2.90
N VAL A 538 -12.22 -1.75 -3.06
CA VAL A 538 -11.80 -1.14 -4.31
C VAL A 538 -10.53 -0.38 -4.01
N CYS A 539 -9.45 -0.67 -4.75
CA CYS A 539 -8.24 0.12 -4.64
C CYS A 539 -7.55 0.39 -5.97
N TYR A 540 -6.79 1.48 -5.99
CA TYR A 540 -6.14 2.02 -7.17
C TYR A 540 -4.64 2.17 -6.95
N ALA A 541 -3.88 1.82 -7.98
CA ALA A 541 -2.44 2.03 -8.09
C ALA A 541 -2.02 1.95 -9.56
N SER A 542 -0.89 2.60 -9.92
CA SER A 542 -0.34 2.45 -11.26
C SER A 542 0.33 1.08 -11.49
N SER A 543 0.47 0.25 -10.45
CA SER A 543 0.86 -1.16 -10.55
C SER A 543 0.15 -1.99 -9.47
N ILE A 544 -0.41 -3.13 -9.87
CA ILE A 544 -0.99 -4.11 -8.96
C ILE A 544 0.12 -4.84 -8.21
N VAL A 545 1.18 -5.22 -8.93
CA VAL A 545 2.33 -5.94 -8.35
C VAL A 545 3.01 -5.11 -7.27
N ARG A 546 3.27 -3.81 -7.51
CA ARG A 546 3.86 -2.92 -6.52
C ARG A 546 2.85 -2.45 -5.47
N GLY A 547 1.55 -2.37 -5.80
CA GLY A 547 0.50 -1.90 -4.90
C GLY A 547 -0.18 -3.03 -4.12
N PHE A 548 -1.39 -3.39 -4.56
CA PHE A 548 -2.28 -4.33 -3.85
C PHE A 548 -1.63 -5.68 -3.56
N LYS A 549 -0.95 -6.27 -4.55
CA LYS A 549 -0.35 -7.59 -4.40
C LYS A 549 0.81 -7.56 -3.42
N PHE A 550 1.63 -6.52 -3.46
CA PHE A 550 2.70 -6.31 -2.50
C PHE A 550 2.17 -6.21 -1.06
N TYR A 551 1.10 -5.43 -0.85
CA TYR A 551 0.44 -5.33 0.45
C TYR A 551 0.02 -6.71 0.97
N GLN A 552 -0.63 -7.52 0.14
CA GLN A 552 -1.08 -8.84 0.55
C GLN A 552 0.10 -9.79 0.83
N GLN A 553 1.05 -9.90 -0.10
CA GLN A 553 2.11 -10.91 -0.02
C GLN A 553 3.25 -10.51 0.91
N ALA A 554 3.83 -9.33 0.68
CA ALA A 554 5.05 -8.91 1.34
C ALA A 554 4.79 -8.29 2.71
N TRP A 555 3.56 -7.83 3.00
CA TRP A 555 3.22 -7.23 4.30
C TRP A 555 2.26 -8.11 5.08
N TYR A 556 1.04 -8.35 4.59
CA TYR A 556 0.02 -9.06 5.36
C TYR A 556 0.35 -10.53 5.59
N ASN A 557 0.85 -11.23 4.57
CA ASN A 557 1.15 -12.66 4.63
C ASN A 557 2.59 -12.96 5.08
N ASP A 558 3.48 -11.96 5.11
CA ASP A 558 4.87 -12.14 5.53
C ASP A 558 5.00 -12.08 7.07
N PRO A 559 5.35 -13.17 7.77
CA PRO A 559 5.52 -13.15 9.21
C PRO A 559 6.68 -12.27 9.71
N ASP A 560 7.68 -11.99 8.86
CA ASP A 560 8.91 -11.26 9.22
C ASP A 560 8.79 -9.75 8.98
N PHE A 561 7.69 -9.30 8.38
CA PHE A 561 7.41 -7.89 8.14
C PHE A 561 6.70 -7.23 9.34
N PRO A 562 6.99 -5.97 9.72
CA PRO A 562 8.03 -5.08 9.18
C PRO A 562 9.46 -5.58 9.47
N PRO A 563 10.45 -5.23 8.63
CA PRO A 563 11.81 -5.73 8.77
C PRO A 563 12.51 -5.17 10.01
N ASN A 564 13.63 -5.79 10.39
CA ASN A 564 14.53 -5.34 11.45
C ASN A 564 13.87 -5.19 12.83
N LYS A 565 12.90 -6.05 13.15
CA LYS A 565 12.29 -6.09 14.49
C LYS A 565 13.00 -7.13 15.37
N PRO A 566 13.04 -6.91 16.70
CA PRO A 566 13.74 -7.81 17.62
C PRO A 566 13.12 -9.21 17.72
N GLN A 567 11.92 -9.38 17.18
CA GLN A 567 11.13 -10.61 17.20
C GLN A 567 10.29 -10.68 15.94
N VAL A 568 9.88 -11.90 15.56
CA VAL A 568 9.00 -12.17 14.42
C VAL A 568 7.60 -11.61 14.72
N PRO A 569 7.13 -10.59 13.99
CA PRO A 569 5.80 -10.01 14.21
C PRO A 569 4.65 -10.99 14.00
N GLY A 570 4.76 -11.84 12.98
CA GLY A 570 3.69 -12.70 12.47
C GLY A 570 2.84 -12.02 11.40
N LEU A 571 1.73 -12.67 11.04
CA LEU A 571 0.85 -12.23 9.96
C LEU A 571 -0.08 -11.10 10.43
N ASP A 572 -0.61 -10.35 9.46
CA ASP A 572 -1.73 -9.45 9.72
C ASP A 572 -2.95 -10.27 10.23
N PRO A 573 -3.52 -9.92 11.39
CA PRO A 573 -4.59 -10.71 12.02
C PRO A 573 -5.92 -10.63 11.25
N ILE A 574 -6.11 -9.61 10.41
CA ILE A 574 -7.36 -9.34 9.70
C ILE A 574 -7.26 -9.80 8.24
N PHE A 575 -6.25 -9.30 7.50
CA PHE A 575 -6.07 -9.55 6.06
C PHE A 575 -5.05 -10.63 5.73
N GLY A 576 -4.16 -11.00 6.67
CA GLY A 576 -3.17 -12.05 6.42
C GLY A 576 -3.84 -13.37 6.10
N GLN A 577 -3.30 -14.09 5.11
CA GLN A 577 -3.75 -15.40 4.66
C GLN A 577 -2.56 -16.36 4.60
N THR A 578 -2.84 -17.65 4.82
CA THR A 578 -1.92 -18.77 4.57
C THR A 578 -2.33 -19.60 3.37
N GLY A 579 -3.60 -19.48 2.93
CA GLY A 579 -4.18 -20.32 1.87
C GLY A 579 -4.45 -21.77 2.30
N GLU A 580 -4.09 -22.12 3.54
CA GLU A 580 -4.13 -23.46 4.10
C GLU A 580 -4.79 -23.46 5.50
N GLU A 581 -5.60 -22.45 5.81
CA GLU A 581 -6.26 -22.30 7.12
C GLU A 581 -7.17 -23.49 7.45
N TYR A 582 -7.64 -24.22 6.44
CA TYR A 582 -8.44 -25.45 6.57
C TYR A 582 -7.61 -26.70 6.91
N ARG A 583 -6.28 -26.64 6.86
CA ARG A 583 -5.35 -27.75 7.16
C ARG A 583 -4.65 -27.62 8.52
N SER A 584 -5.27 -26.93 9.47
CA SER A 584 -4.69 -26.64 10.79
C SER A 584 -3.40 -25.79 10.74
N VAL A 585 -3.11 -25.13 9.61
CA VAL A 585 -2.06 -24.10 9.53
C VAL A 585 -2.65 -22.79 10.07
N HIS A 586 -2.31 -22.46 11.31
CA HIS A 586 -2.83 -21.27 11.97
C HIS A 586 -1.99 -20.05 11.64
N ARG A 587 -2.67 -18.94 11.31
CA ARG A 587 -2.05 -17.62 11.37
C ARG A 587 -1.65 -17.35 12.82
N TYR A 588 -0.59 -16.58 13.01
CA TYR A 588 -0.16 -16.18 14.34
C TYR A 588 0.37 -14.75 14.33
N MET A 589 0.42 -14.14 15.52
CA MET A 589 1.16 -12.90 15.74
C MET A 589 1.77 -12.87 17.15
N THR A 590 2.79 -12.03 17.33
CA THR A 590 3.32 -11.66 18.64
C THR A 590 2.92 -10.23 19.01
N GLY A 591 3.19 -9.81 20.25
CA GLY A 591 2.96 -8.44 20.70
C GLY A 591 1.53 -8.10 21.10
N THR A 592 0.56 -9.03 21.05
CA THR A 592 -0.81 -8.75 21.53
C THR A 592 -0.86 -8.49 23.03
N ASN A 593 0.05 -9.09 23.81
CA ASN A 593 0.22 -8.79 25.23
C ASN A 593 1.29 -7.70 25.40
N PRO A 594 0.96 -6.51 25.93
CA PRO A 594 1.95 -5.46 26.18
C PRO A 594 2.89 -5.76 27.36
N GLU A 595 2.55 -6.72 28.23
CA GLU A 595 3.40 -7.14 29.37
C GLU A 595 4.35 -8.30 28.99
N ASP A 596 4.04 -9.03 27.91
CA ASP A 596 4.87 -10.10 27.34
C ASP A 596 4.81 -10.03 25.81
N GLU A 597 5.71 -9.22 25.23
CA GLU A 597 5.69 -8.97 23.79
C GLU A 597 5.96 -10.23 22.96
N LEU A 598 6.61 -11.26 23.50
CA LEU A 598 6.93 -12.51 22.81
C LEU A 598 5.78 -13.53 22.85
N GLN A 599 4.75 -13.29 23.67
CA GLN A 599 3.61 -14.20 23.76
C GLN A 599 2.94 -14.38 22.39
N LEU A 600 2.82 -15.64 21.98
CA LEU A 600 2.20 -16.02 20.72
C LEU A 600 0.68 -16.03 20.83
N MET A 601 0.01 -15.36 19.90
CA MET A 601 -1.42 -15.46 19.66
C MET A 601 -1.67 -16.30 18.41
N LEU A 602 -2.46 -17.37 18.54
CA LEU A 602 -2.85 -18.23 17.42
C LEU A 602 -4.27 -17.88 16.95
N PHE A 603 -4.47 -17.77 15.63
CA PHE A 603 -5.77 -17.56 15.01
C PHE A 603 -6.28 -18.88 14.43
N HIS A 604 -7.09 -19.59 15.22
CA HIS A 604 -7.67 -20.87 14.82
C HIS A 604 -8.87 -20.74 13.89
N LYS A 605 -9.48 -19.55 13.82
CA LYS A 605 -10.60 -19.23 12.93
C LYS A 605 -10.17 -18.21 11.88
N LYS A 606 -10.81 -18.30 10.72
CA LYS A 606 -10.77 -17.26 9.68
C LYS A 606 -11.74 -16.15 10.08
N PHE A 607 -11.36 -14.90 9.87
CA PHE A 607 -12.26 -13.74 10.09
C PHE A 607 -12.72 -13.12 8.78
N ILE A 608 -11.88 -13.17 7.75
CA ILE A 608 -12.20 -12.67 6.41
C ILE A 608 -12.10 -13.83 5.44
N ASP A 609 -13.18 -14.11 4.69
CA ASP A 609 -13.24 -15.06 3.59
C ASP A 609 -13.33 -14.37 2.22
N PRO A 610 -12.27 -14.38 1.39
CA PRO A 610 -12.35 -13.88 0.04
C PRO A 610 -13.30 -14.71 -0.84
N ARG A 611 -14.31 -14.05 -1.41
CA ARG A 611 -15.36 -14.68 -2.22
C ARG A 611 -15.35 -14.27 -3.69
N GLY A 612 -14.45 -13.39 -4.10
CA GLY A 612 -14.38 -12.94 -5.48
C GLY A 612 -13.56 -11.67 -5.66
N GLY A 613 -13.35 -11.29 -6.90
CA GLY A 613 -12.67 -10.06 -7.29
C GLY A 613 -12.05 -10.19 -8.68
N GLU A 614 -11.58 -9.07 -9.21
CA GLU A 614 -10.85 -9.05 -10.47
C GLU A 614 -9.93 -7.81 -10.53
N TYR A 615 -8.96 -7.86 -11.44
CA TYR A 615 -8.08 -6.77 -11.82
C TYR A 615 -8.59 -6.10 -13.09
N PHE A 616 -8.79 -4.78 -13.00
CA PHE A 616 -9.24 -3.94 -14.10
C PHE A 616 -8.23 -2.86 -14.39
N PHE A 617 -8.19 -2.40 -15.64
CA PHE A 617 -7.62 -1.12 -16.03
C PHE A 617 -8.77 -0.12 -16.17
N ALA A 618 -8.73 0.97 -15.42
CA ALA A 618 -9.63 2.12 -15.54
C ALA A 618 -9.01 3.13 -16.52
N PRO A 619 -9.45 3.19 -17.79
CA PRO A 619 -8.79 4.01 -18.81
C PRO A 619 -9.10 5.50 -18.63
N SER A 620 -8.31 6.34 -19.28
CA SER A 620 -8.61 7.77 -19.42
C SER A 620 -9.84 8.03 -20.29
N ILE A 621 -10.48 9.18 -20.13
CA ILE A 621 -11.66 9.56 -20.93
C ILE A 621 -11.34 9.57 -22.43
N SER A 622 -10.14 10.02 -22.80
CA SER A 622 -9.67 10.00 -24.20
C SER A 622 -9.57 8.57 -24.75
N THR A 623 -9.06 7.61 -23.98
CA THR A 623 -8.99 6.20 -24.38
C THR A 623 -10.39 5.59 -24.50
N LEU A 624 -11.28 5.89 -23.56
CA LEU A 624 -12.68 5.47 -23.63
C LEU A 624 -13.36 5.99 -24.90
N ARG A 625 -13.19 7.28 -25.22
CA ARG A 625 -13.83 7.96 -26.34
C ARG A 625 -13.24 7.55 -27.69
N ASP A 626 -11.92 7.55 -27.82
CA ASP A 626 -11.26 7.50 -29.12
C ASP A 626 -10.83 6.09 -29.53
N LEU A 627 -10.66 5.17 -28.59
CA LEU A 627 -10.16 3.82 -28.87
C LEU A 627 -11.17 2.73 -28.53
N ILE A 628 -11.94 2.90 -27.45
CA ILE A 628 -12.99 1.95 -27.09
C ILE A 628 -14.28 2.27 -27.83
N ALA A 629 -14.78 3.51 -27.81
CA ALA A 629 -16.06 3.83 -28.44
C ALA A 629 -16.03 4.01 -29.97
N LYS A 630 -14.95 4.55 -30.53
CA LYS A 630 -14.94 5.11 -31.91
C LYS A 630 -14.52 4.18 -33.05
N LYS A 631 -14.01 2.99 -32.76
CA LYS A 631 -13.41 2.10 -33.77
C LYS A 631 -14.43 1.14 -34.36
#